data_AF-A0A1H2AKJ5-F1
#
_entry.id   AF-A0A1H2AKJ5-F1
#
_cell.length_a   1.000
_cell.length_b   1.000
_cell.length_c   1.000
_cell.angle_alpha   90.00
_cell.angle_beta   90.00
_cell.angle_gamma   90.00
#
_symmetry.space_group_name_H-M   'P 1'
#
loop_
_entity.id
_entity.type
_entity.pdbx_description
1 polymer ?
#
loop_
_entity_poly.entity_id
_entity_poly.type
_entity_poly.pdbx_seq_one_letter_code
_entity_poly.pdbx_strand_id
1 'polypeptide(L)' 'MNDEDLAALNRLIGALQLQADSQAALNASIRVLAQSNQALVDLIKSREPDPNAPPYLDGTPAP' A
#
# COMPACT_ATOMS: atom_id res chain seq x y z
N MET A 1 30.51 33.70 8.59
CA MET A 1 29.78 32.92 7.58
C MET A 1 30.17 33.49 6.24
N ASN A 2 30.76 32.70 5.35
CA ASN A 2 31.08 33.15 4.00
C ASN A 2 29.93 32.77 3.03
N ASP A 3 29.97 33.30 1.81
CA ASP A 3 28.94 33.03 0.80
C ASP A 3 28.89 31.55 0.37
N GLU A 4 30.00 30.83 0.52
CA GLU A 4 30.10 29.41 0.21
C GLU A 4 29.36 28.53 1.23
N ASP A 5 29.47 28.86 2.52
CA ASP A 5 28.72 28.23 3.61
C ASP A 5 27.21 28.42 3.40
N LEU A 6 26.78 29.63 3.01
CA LEU A 6 25.38 29.94 2.71
C LEU A 6 24.89 29.16 1.47
N ALA A 7 25.70 29.08 0.42
CA ALA A 7 25.37 28.31 -0.77
C ALA A 7 25.25 26.81 -0.45
N ALA A 8 26.14 26.26 0.38
CA ALA A 8 26.09 24.88 0.83
C ALA A 8 24.83 24.59 1.66
N LEU A 9 24.46 25.49 2.58
CA LEU A 9 23.23 25.38 3.36
C LEU A 9 21.98 25.42 2.47
N ASN A 10 21.93 26.30 1.48
CA ASN A 10 20.80 26.36 0.55
C ASN A 10 20.65 25.08 -0.27
N ARG A 11 21.75 24.45 -0.71
CA ARG A 11 21.71 23.14 -1.38
C ARG A 11 21.21 22.05 -0.46
N LEU A 12 21.68 22.05 0.80
CA LEU A 12 21.23 21.09 1.80
C LEU A 12 19.73 21.23 2.07
N ILE A 13 19.24 22.46 2.25
CA ILE A 13 17.81 22.73 2.46
C ILE A 13 17.00 22.23 1.26
N GLY A 14 17.44 22.51 0.03
CA GLY A 14 16.77 22.01 -1.17
C GLY A 14 16.74 20.48 -1.25
N ALA A 15 17.84 19.81 -0.90
CA ALA A 15 17.90 18.35 -0.85
C ALA A 15 16.96 17.77 0.23
N LEU A 16 16.90 18.39 1.41
CA LEU A 16 16.00 17.99 2.49
C LEU A 16 14.53 18.17 2.13
N GLN A 17 14.19 19.27 1.44
CA GLN A 17 12.82 19.50 0.93
C GLN A 17 12.43 18.42 -0.08
N LEU A 18 13.28 18.15 -1.07
CA LEU A 18 13.04 17.09 -2.06
C LEU A 18 12.89 15.71 -1.38
N GLN A 19 13.70 15.44 -0.36
CA GLN A 19 13.63 14.20 0.40
C GLN A 19 12.31 14.09 1.20
N ALA A 20 11.84 15.19 1.79
CA ALA A 20 10.56 15.24 2.50
C ALA A 20 9.38 14.99 1.54
N ASP A 21 9.37 15.62 0.38
CA ASP A 21 8.34 15.44 -0.65
C ASP A 21 8.32 13.99 -1.15
N SER A 22 9.51 13.40 -1.37
CA SER A 22 9.64 12.00 -1.77
C SER A 22 9.09 11.03 -0.71
N GLN A 23 9.32 11.32 0.58
CA GLN A 23 8.75 10.52 1.68
C GLN A 23 7.23 10.67 1.78
N ALA A 24 6.68 11.86 1.51
CA ALA A 24 5.24 12.08 1.48
C ALA A 24 4.59 11.28 0.34
N ALA A 25 5.19 11.31 -0.86
CA ALA A 25 4.74 10.52 -2.00
C ALA A 25 4.79 9.02 -1.71
N LEU A 26 5.89 8.52 -1.12
CA LEU A 26 6.02 7.11 -0.74
C LEU A 26 4.93 6.69 0.26
N ASN A 27 4.67 7.52 1.28
CA ASN A 27 3.60 7.25 2.25
C ASN A 27 2.22 7.17 1.59
N ALA A 28 1.93 8.04 0.61
CA ALA A 28 0.70 7.98 -0.15
C ALA A 28 0.60 6.66 -0.94
N SER A 29 1.67 6.25 -1.63
CA SER A 29 1.72 4.98 -2.36
C SER A 29 1.52 3.77 -1.45
N ILE A 30 2.11 3.76 -0.25
CA ILE A 30 1.93 2.68 0.73
C ILE A 30 0.46 2.56 1.16
N ARG A 31 -0.22 3.70 1.38
CA ARG A 31 -1.65 3.69 1.73
C ARG A 31 -2.51 3.09 0.62
N VAL A 32 -2.25 3.46 -0.63
CA VAL A 32 -2.96 2.89 -1.80
C VAL A 32 -2.70 1.39 -1.91
N LEU A 33 -1.46 0.94 -1.73
CA LEU A 33 -1.12 -0.48 -1.75
C LEU A 33 -1.84 -1.25 -0.63
N ALA A 34 -1.89 -0.71 0.58
CA ALA A 34 -2.61 -1.31 1.70
C ALA A 34 -4.11 -1.46 1.41
N GLN A 35 -4.73 -0.44 0.83
CA GLN A 35 -6.15 -0.49 0.41
C GLN A 35 -6.37 -1.54 -0.68
N SER A 36 -5.48 -1.61 -1.67
CA SER A 36 -5.58 -2.61 -2.74
C SER A 36 -5.41 -4.03 -2.20
N ASN A 37 -4.48 -4.25 -1.28
CA ASN A 37 -4.29 -5.55 -0.64
C ASN A 37 -5.52 -5.97 0.17
N GLN A 38 -6.14 -5.03 0.90
CA GLN A 38 -7.36 -5.31 1.64
C GLN A 38 -8.50 -5.72 0.70
N ALA A 39 -8.69 -5.00 -0.41
CA ALA A 39 -9.70 -5.34 -1.41
C ALA A 39 -9.47 -6.73 -2.03
N LEU A 40 -8.22 -7.13 -2.25
CA LEU A 40 -7.88 -8.48 -2.73
C LEU A 40 -8.21 -9.55 -1.70
N VAL A 41 -7.90 -9.31 -0.42
CA VAL A 41 -8.25 -10.24 0.67
C VAL A 41 -9.76 -10.41 0.76
N ASP A 42 -10.52 -9.32 0.70
CA ASP A 42 -11.98 -9.36 0.76
C ASP A 42 -12.58 -10.10 -0.45
N LEU A 43 -12.02 -9.89 -1.64
CA LEU A 43 -12.40 -10.64 -2.83
C LEU A 43 -12.13 -12.14 -2.67
N ILE A 44 -10.96 -12.53 -2.17
CA ILE A 44 -10.63 -13.95 -1.97
C ILE A 44 -11.60 -14.57 -0.97
N LYS A 45 -11.83 -13.92 0.18
CA LYS A 45 -12.81 -14.39 1.18
C LYS A 45 -14.23 -14.53 0.61
N SER A 46 -14.64 -13.61 -0.25
CA SER A 46 -15.97 -13.70 -0.90
C SER A 46 -16.13 -14.90 -1.84
N ARG A 47 -15.01 -15.52 -2.24
CA ARG A 47 -14.95 -16.69 -3.13
C ARG A 47 -14.66 -17.98 -2.37
N GLU A 48 -14.42 -17.92 -1.07
CA GLU A 48 -14.25 -19.12 -0.25
C GLU A 48 -15.58 -19.90 -0.24
N PRO A 49 -15.56 -21.22 -0.51
CA PRO A 49 -16.75 -22.06 -0.40
C PRO A 49 -17.33 -21.94 1.01
N ASP A 50 -18.65 -21.82 1.12
CA ASP A 50 -19.31 -21.77 2.43
C ASP A 50 -18.99 -23.05 3.21
N PRO A 51 -18.24 -22.97 4.33
CA PRO A 51 -17.85 -24.15 5.10
C PRO A 51 -19.04 -24.79 5.82
N ASN A 52 -20.19 -24.12 5.87
CA ASN A 52 -21.45 -24.66 6.42
C ASN A 52 -22.44 -25.06 5.32
N ALA A 53 -22.09 -24.93 4.03
CA ALA A 53 -22.94 -25.43 2.97
C ALA A 53 -23.09 -26.95 3.12
N PRO A 54 -24.33 -27.48 3.15
CA PRO A 54 -24.56 -28.91 3.15
C PRO A 54 -23.85 -29.57 1.95
N PRO A 55 -23.26 -30.77 2.12
CA PRO A 55 -22.40 -31.41 1.11
C PRO A 55 -23.07 -31.70 -0.25
N TYR A 56 -24.38 -31.53 -0.36
CA TYR A 56 -25.16 -31.69 -1.60
C TYR A 56 -25.33 -30.38 -2.41
N LEU A 57 -24.80 -29.25 -1.93
CA LEU A 57 -24.83 -27.95 -2.62
C LEU A 57 -23.46 -27.51 -3.15
N ASP A 58 -22.38 -28.25 -2.90
CA ASP A 58 -21.03 -27.96 -3.40
C ASP A 58 -20.79 -28.43 -4.85
N GLY A 59 -21.82 -29.00 -5.49
CA GLY A 59 -21.74 -29.51 -6.85
C GLY A 59 -21.18 -30.93 -6.98
N THR A 60 -20.87 -31.61 -5.87
CA THR A 60 -20.60 -33.05 -5.90
C THR A 60 -21.92 -33.84 -5.94
N PRO A 61 -22.08 -34.81 -6.86
CA PRO A 61 -23.31 -35.57 -6.93
C PRO A 61 -23.46 -36.43 -5.67
N ALA A 62 -24.64 -36.38 -5.05
CA ALA A 62 -24.99 -37.28 -3.96
C ALA A 62 -24.89 -38.75 -4.44
N PRO A 63 -24.38 -39.67 -3.59
CA PRO A 63 -24.16 -41.07 -3.94
C PRO A 63 -25.45 -41.82 -4.26
#